data_AF-A0A921ZE20-F1
#
_entry.id   AF-A0A921ZE20-F1
#
_cell.length_a   1.000
_cell.length_b   1.000
_cell.length_c   1.000
_cell.angle_alpha   90.00
_cell.angle_beta   90.00
_cell.angle_gamma   90.00
#
_symmetry.space_group_name_H-M   'P 1'
#
loop_
_entity.id
_entity.type
_entity.pdbx_description
1 polymer ?
#
loop_
_entity_poly.entity_id
_entity_poly.type
_entity_poly.pdbx_seq_one_letter_code
_entity_poly.pdbx_strand_id
1 'polypeptide(L)'
;MTKNILNLPVDILVNVLKKLGLSDLRNVILTCKTLRSLVVNDNTIWRSICRDKLILEDPLHNRSNNEQNWYNRCRISNNWCSGYFKNKVIVQFHSNYMPWLKLHNSEILAVSKGSELLCYAVDRKKIPNSKSTCWTLSVPTVSRNDVRTHDISRFVIRNNTLVCGNRDGSTAVYKIPYYKQKPLLLHHIQDCHENGQVEVSAVELIETSDFCYIVTASNNSQNIIFWQSNENGYNITDSIMDIPIHNGEGVRCMAVNNVMDKLAIGLDGNKVNI
;
A
#
# COMPACT_ATOMS: atom_id res chain seq x y z
N MET A 1 52.06 -8.22 29.05
CA MET A 1 50.63 -7.88 29.19
C MET A 1 50.14 -7.29 27.87
N THR A 2 49.26 -7.96 27.15
CA THR A 2 48.74 -7.48 25.85
C THR A 2 47.71 -6.37 26.07
N LYS A 3 47.92 -5.21 25.42
CA LYS A 3 46.97 -4.08 25.48
C LYS A 3 45.72 -4.41 24.67
N ASN A 4 44.67 -4.87 25.35
CA ASN A 4 43.39 -5.17 24.72
C ASN A 4 42.52 -3.90 24.63
N ILE A 5 42.04 -3.57 23.43
CA ILE A 5 41.14 -2.42 23.20
C ILE A 5 39.83 -2.55 23.98
N LEU A 6 39.38 -3.78 24.27
CA LEU A 6 38.17 -4.06 25.05
C LEU A 6 38.26 -3.60 26.52
N ASN A 7 39.45 -3.21 27.00
CA ASN A 7 39.65 -2.67 28.35
C ASN A 7 39.39 -1.15 28.42
N LEU A 8 39.08 -0.49 27.30
CA LEU A 8 38.69 0.92 27.26
C LEU A 8 37.22 1.10 27.69
N PRO A 9 36.85 2.26 28.28
CA PRO A 9 35.46 2.62 28.52
C PRO A 9 34.61 2.59 27.24
N VAL A 10 33.32 2.26 27.39
CA VAL A 10 32.41 2.00 26.27
C VAL A 10 32.15 3.26 25.42
N ASP A 11 32.10 4.42 26.05
CA ASP A 11 31.99 5.73 25.40
C ASP A 11 33.22 6.05 24.54
N ILE A 12 34.43 5.73 25.01
CA ILE A 12 35.67 5.87 24.25
C ILE A 12 35.66 4.93 23.05
N LEU A 13 35.25 3.67 23.25
CA LEU A 13 35.08 2.71 22.15
C LEU A 13 34.08 3.22 21.10
N VAL A 14 32.89 3.66 21.51
CA VAL A 14 31.87 4.22 20.62
C VAL A 14 32.40 5.45 19.85
N ASN A 15 33.18 6.32 20.49
CA ASN A 15 33.74 7.49 19.84
C ASN A 15 34.87 7.17 18.84
N VAL A 16 35.63 6.10 19.05
CA VAL A 16 36.55 5.55 18.03
C VAL A 16 35.75 4.93 16.87
N LEU A 17 34.74 4.11 17.17
CA LEU A 17 33.92 3.41 16.17
C LEU A 17 33.14 4.38 15.26
N LYS A 18 32.72 5.54 15.76
CA LYS A 18 32.11 6.63 14.95
C LYS A 18 33.02 7.23 13.87
N LYS A 19 34.35 7.01 13.94
CA LYS A 19 35.32 7.51 12.96
C LYS A 19 35.66 6.50 11.86
N LEU A 20 35.14 5.27 11.97
CA LEU A 20 35.43 4.18 11.04
C LEU A 20 34.48 4.17 9.84
N GLY A 21 34.97 3.69 8.69
CA GLY A 21 34.14 3.46 7.52
C GLY A 21 33.26 2.21 7.66
N LEU A 22 32.28 2.07 6.76
CA LEU A 22 31.39 0.89 6.71
C LEU A 22 32.16 -0.43 6.48
N SER A 23 33.29 -0.38 5.77
CA SER A 23 34.17 -1.54 5.57
C SER A 23 34.87 -1.94 6.88
N ASP A 24 35.41 -0.97 7.60
CA ASP A 24 36.15 -1.21 8.84
C ASP A 24 35.21 -1.69 9.95
N LEU A 25 34.02 -1.10 10.05
CA LEU A 25 32.99 -1.55 11.00
C LEU A 25 32.46 -2.95 10.68
N ARG A 26 32.34 -3.31 9.40
CA ARG A 26 32.07 -4.71 9.00
C ARG A 26 33.17 -5.65 9.49
N ASN A 27 34.44 -5.24 9.42
CA ASN A 27 35.55 -6.05 9.93
C ASN A 27 35.52 -6.14 11.47
N VAL A 28 35.27 -5.03 12.17
CA VAL A 28 35.10 -4.99 13.64
C VAL A 28 33.96 -5.93 14.10
N ILE A 29 32.82 -5.94 13.42
CA ILE A 29 31.67 -6.84 13.67
C ILE A 29 32.03 -8.34 13.60
N LEU A 30 33.13 -8.69 12.91
CA LEU A 30 33.61 -10.08 12.77
C LEU A 30 34.66 -10.47 13.82
N THR A 31 35.25 -9.51 14.55
CA THR A 31 36.34 -9.78 15.51
C THR A 31 35.91 -10.56 16.76
N CYS A 32 34.86 -10.09 17.47
CA CYS A 32 34.38 -10.76 18.69
C CYS A 32 32.90 -10.44 18.98
N LYS A 33 32.27 -11.26 19.83
CA LYS A 33 30.86 -11.07 20.24
C LYS A 33 30.61 -9.71 20.90
N THR A 34 31.57 -9.18 21.67
CA THR A 34 31.45 -7.92 22.40
C THR A 34 31.42 -6.72 21.46
N LEU A 35 32.39 -6.60 20.54
CA LEU A 35 32.43 -5.52 19.54
C LEU A 35 31.28 -5.63 18.54
N ARG A 36 30.89 -6.86 18.17
CA ARG A 36 29.66 -7.10 17.40
C ARG A 36 28.43 -6.55 18.13
N SER A 37 28.26 -6.84 19.41
CA SER A 37 27.14 -6.34 20.20
C SER A 37 27.14 -4.81 20.28
N LEU A 38 28.30 -4.21 20.59
CA LEU A 38 28.44 -2.76 20.69
C LEU A 38 28.12 -2.06 19.36
N VAL A 39 28.75 -2.49 18.26
CA VAL A 39 28.51 -1.88 16.94
C VAL A 39 27.08 -2.14 16.46
N VAL A 40 26.50 -3.32 16.66
CA VAL A 40 25.13 -3.62 16.18
C VAL A 40 24.05 -2.90 16.98
N ASN A 41 24.27 -2.63 18.28
CA ASN A 41 23.23 -2.08 19.14
C ASN A 41 23.34 -0.57 19.37
N ASP A 42 24.53 0.05 19.27
CA ASP A 42 24.69 1.49 19.48
C ASP A 42 24.12 2.32 18.31
N ASN A 43 22.99 2.99 18.56
CA ASN A 43 22.33 3.83 17.58
C ASN A 43 23.13 5.10 17.20
N THR A 44 24.09 5.54 18.02
CA THR A 44 24.89 6.75 17.78
C THR A 44 26.02 6.53 16.79
N ILE A 45 26.56 5.30 16.70
CA ILE A 45 27.45 4.87 15.63
C ILE A 45 26.72 4.99 14.28
N TRP A 46 25.58 4.31 14.13
CA TRP A 46 24.84 4.30 12.86
C TRP A 46 24.28 5.66 12.44
N ARG A 47 23.78 6.47 13.38
CA ARG A 47 23.37 7.86 13.10
C ARG A 47 24.52 8.73 12.59
N SER A 48 25.76 8.49 13.04
CA SER A 48 26.94 9.22 12.55
C SER A 48 27.32 8.84 11.12
N ILE A 49 27.10 7.58 10.72
CA ILE A 49 27.53 7.03 9.41
C ILE A 49 26.42 7.18 8.35
N CYS A 50 25.16 7.18 8.77
CA CYS A 50 23.99 7.26 7.91
C CYS A 50 23.39 8.68 7.84
N ARG A 51 24.12 9.72 8.32
CA ARG A 51 23.63 11.12 8.38
C ARG A 51 23.09 11.60 7.03
N ASP A 52 23.82 11.33 5.96
CA ASP A 52 23.54 11.79 4.61
C ASP A 52 22.88 10.70 3.76
N LYS A 53 22.17 9.75 4.39
CA LYS A 53 21.50 8.61 3.75
C LYS A 53 20.00 8.62 4.03
N LEU A 54 19.20 8.24 3.02
CA LEU A 54 17.77 8.03 3.20
C LEU A 54 17.54 6.77 4.07
N ILE A 55 17.26 7.00 5.35
CA ILE A 55 16.86 5.97 6.30
C ILE A 55 15.35 6.01 6.45
N LEU A 56 14.68 5.04 5.83
CA LEU A 56 13.22 4.89 5.94
C LEU A 56 12.83 4.51 7.37
N GLU A 57 11.90 5.25 7.95
CA GLU A 57 11.15 4.84 9.14
C GLU A 57 9.88 4.10 8.70
N ASP A 58 9.38 3.18 9.53
CA ASP A 58 8.09 2.51 9.34
C ASP A 58 7.06 3.19 10.27
N PRO A 59 6.14 4.04 9.76
CA PRO A 59 5.23 4.81 10.61
C PRO A 59 4.24 3.93 11.40
N LEU A 60 4.03 2.69 10.96
CA LEU A 60 3.12 1.74 11.61
C LEU A 60 3.80 0.95 12.73
N HIS A 61 5.13 1.05 12.89
CA HIS A 61 5.89 0.20 13.82
C HIS A 61 5.83 0.65 15.29
N ASN A 62 5.24 1.82 15.61
CA ASN A 62 5.05 2.33 16.97
C ASN A 62 4.18 1.42 17.90
N ARG A 63 3.66 0.29 17.39
CA ARG A 63 2.84 -0.68 18.14
C ARG A 63 3.50 -2.05 18.35
N SER A 64 4.78 -2.24 17.99
CA SER A 64 5.46 -3.55 18.15
C SER A 64 6.89 -3.41 18.65
N ASN A 65 7.18 -3.99 19.82
CA ASN A 65 8.45 -3.87 20.58
C ASN A 65 9.72 -4.39 19.88
N ASN A 66 9.64 -4.83 18.62
CA ASN A 66 10.84 -4.99 17.80
C ASN A 66 11.26 -3.62 17.28
N GLU A 67 11.97 -2.86 18.11
CA GLU A 67 12.78 -1.75 17.62
C GLU A 67 13.74 -2.27 16.55
N GLN A 68 13.42 -2.00 15.29
CA GLN A 68 14.30 -2.28 14.16
C GLN A 68 15.51 -1.32 14.30
N ASN A 69 16.53 -1.77 15.04
CA ASN A 69 17.72 -0.99 15.39
C ASN A 69 18.33 -0.28 14.17
N TRP A 70 18.96 0.88 14.37
CA TRP A 70 19.58 1.67 13.31
C TRP A 70 20.53 0.87 12.41
N TYR A 71 21.24 -0.15 12.93
CA TYR A 71 21.98 -1.11 12.12
C TYR A 71 21.11 -1.77 11.04
N ASN A 72 19.95 -2.32 11.42
CA ASN A 72 19.05 -2.98 10.49
C ASN A 72 18.38 -2.00 9.52
N ARG A 73 18.10 -0.76 9.94
CA ARG A 73 17.58 0.28 9.05
C ARG A 73 18.61 0.69 8.00
N CYS A 74 19.83 1.03 8.41
CA CYS A 74 20.93 1.34 7.48
C CYS A 74 21.27 0.16 6.57
N ARG A 75 21.23 -1.08 7.08
CA ARG A 75 21.42 -2.29 6.27
C ARG A 75 20.31 -2.47 5.22
N ILE A 76 19.04 -2.24 5.57
CA ILE A 76 17.93 -2.33 4.62
C ILE A 76 18.03 -1.23 3.56
N SER A 77 18.31 0.02 3.95
CA SER A 77 18.56 1.13 3.02
C SER A 77 19.70 0.79 2.04
N ASN A 78 20.84 0.31 2.54
CA ASN A 78 21.96 -0.11 1.68
C ASN A 78 21.61 -1.29 0.76
N ASN A 79 20.82 -2.26 1.24
CA ASN A 79 20.33 -3.37 0.42
C ASN A 79 19.48 -2.88 -0.75
N TRP A 80 18.58 -1.89 -0.54
CA TRP A 80 17.82 -1.26 -1.63
C TRP A 80 18.75 -0.52 -2.61
N CYS A 81 19.62 0.37 -2.13
CA CYS A 81 20.53 1.14 -2.98
C CYS A 81 21.50 0.26 -3.81
N SER A 82 21.82 -0.95 -3.34
CA SER A 82 22.73 -1.89 -4.01
C SER A 82 22.03 -3.04 -4.75
N GLY A 83 20.68 -3.03 -4.83
CA GLY A 83 19.92 -4.10 -5.49
C GLY A 83 19.98 -5.48 -4.79
N TYR A 84 20.38 -5.55 -3.52
CA TYR A 84 20.46 -6.81 -2.76
C TYR A 84 19.11 -7.20 -2.15
N PHE A 85 18.22 -7.74 -2.98
CA PHE A 85 16.96 -8.36 -2.56
C PHE A 85 16.98 -9.89 -2.70
N LYS A 86 15.97 -10.57 -2.16
CA LYS A 86 15.68 -11.98 -2.45
C LYS A 86 14.42 -12.05 -3.28
N ASN A 87 14.53 -12.50 -4.54
CA ASN A 87 13.34 -12.81 -5.33
C ASN A 87 12.64 -14.05 -4.75
N LYS A 88 11.31 -14.00 -4.65
CA LYS A 88 10.46 -15.14 -4.27
C LYS A 88 9.08 -14.91 -4.88
N VAL A 89 8.59 -15.88 -5.68
CA VAL A 89 7.19 -15.91 -6.09
C VAL A 89 6.31 -16.06 -4.84
N ILE A 90 5.39 -15.12 -4.65
CA ILE A 90 4.44 -15.15 -3.52
C ILE A 90 3.15 -15.82 -4.00
N VAL A 91 2.37 -15.13 -4.83
CA VAL A 91 1.20 -15.65 -5.54
C VAL A 91 1.54 -15.81 -7.01
N GLN A 92 0.98 -16.81 -7.67
CA GLN A 92 1.10 -17.04 -9.11
C GLN A 92 -0.28 -17.39 -9.69
N PHE A 93 -0.60 -16.81 -10.85
CA PHE A 93 -1.78 -17.15 -11.64
C PHE A 93 -1.33 -17.69 -13.00
N HIS A 94 -2.20 -18.45 -13.67
CA HIS A 94 -1.93 -19.02 -15.00
C HIS A 94 -2.45 -18.12 -16.15
N SER A 95 -3.04 -16.97 -15.83
CA SER A 95 -3.54 -15.99 -16.78
C SER A 95 -2.61 -14.78 -16.89
N ASN A 96 -2.49 -14.21 -18.09
CA ASN A 96 -1.70 -13.00 -18.37
C ASN A 96 -2.44 -11.71 -17.94
N TYR A 97 -3.08 -11.74 -16.77
CA TYR A 97 -3.78 -10.60 -16.17
C TYR A 97 -2.84 -9.88 -15.20
N MET A 98 -2.69 -8.57 -15.34
CA MET A 98 -1.92 -7.73 -14.39
C MET A 98 -2.84 -7.36 -13.22
N PRO A 99 -2.64 -7.91 -12.01
CA PRO A 99 -3.57 -7.71 -10.91
C PRO A 99 -3.37 -6.37 -10.24
N TRP A 100 -4.47 -5.76 -9.78
CA TRP A 100 -4.39 -4.74 -8.75
C TRP A 100 -4.11 -5.42 -7.41
N LEU A 101 -3.28 -4.80 -6.56
CA LEU A 101 -2.85 -5.40 -5.29
C LEU A 101 -2.69 -4.35 -4.19
N LYS A 102 -3.05 -4.72 -2.97
CA LYS A 102 -2.98 -3.85 -1.78
C LYS A 102 -2.54 -4.67 -0.57
N LEU A 103 -1.36 -4.36 -0.04
CA LEU A 103 -0.97 -4.75 1.31
C LEU A 103 -1.67 -3.79 2.29
N HIS A 104 -2.66 -4.29 3.05
CA HIS A 104 -3.42 -3.47 4.00
C HIS A 104 -2.98 -3.76 5.44
N ASN A 105 -2.72 -2.70 6.21
CA ASN A 105 -2.30 -2.72 7.63
C ASN A 105 -1.11 -3.65 7.98
N SER A 106 -0.33 -4.10 7.00
CA SER A 106 0.63 -5.22 7.13
C SER A 106 0.02 -6.57 7.57
N GLU A 107 -1.31 -6.72 7.55
CA GLU A 107 -2.03 -7.93 8.01
C GLU A 107 -2.59 -8.80 6.87
N ILE A 108 -2.99 -8.18 5.75
CA ILE A 108 -3.55 -8.87 4.59
C ILE A 108 -2.95 -8.34 3.28
N LEU A 109 -2.83 -9.20 2.28
CA LEU A 109 -2.63 -8.84 0.89
C LEU A 109 -3.92 -9.15 0.12
N ALA A 110 -4.60 -8.12 -0.36
CA ALA A 110 -5.70 -8.24 -1.32
C ALA A 110 -5.14 -8.18 -2.76
N VAL A 111 -5.68 -9.01 -3.65
CA VAL A 111 -5.25 -9.16 -5.05
C VAL A 111 -6.48 -9.38 -5.94
N SER A 112 -6.64 -8.62 -7.02
CA SER A 112 -7.69 -8.89 -8.02
C SER A 112 -7.29 -10.03 -8.96
N LYS A 113 -8.29 -10.72 -9.52
CA LYS A 113 -8.15 -11.79 -10.51
C LYS A 113 -9.44 -11.84 -11.34
N GLY A 114 -9.50 -11.03 -12.40
CA GLY A 114 -10.75 -10.79 -13.11
C GLY A 114 -11.83 -10.20 -12.18
N SER A 115 -13.03 -10.77 -12.16
CA SER A 115 -14.12 -10.41 -11.23
C SER A 115 -13.97 -10.95 -9.80
N GLU A 116 -12.86 -11.63 -9.47
CA GLU A 116 -12.58 -12.09 -8.10
C GLU A 116 -11.59 -11.18 -7.37
N LEU A 117 -11.87 -10.90 -6.09
CA LEU A 117 -10.92 -10.36 -5.13
C LEU A 117 -10.50 -11.46 -4.14
N LEU A 118 -9.19 -11.73 -4.11
CA LEU A 118 -8.55 -12.75 -3.28
C LEU A 118 -7.81 -12.08 -2.11
N CYS A 119 -8.02 -12.56 -0.89
CA CYS A 119 -7.35 -12.05 0.31
C CYS A 119 -6.45 -13.10 0.95
N TYR A 120 -5.17 -12.78 1.16
CA TYR A 120 -4.18 -13.65 1.81
C TYR A 120 -3.72 -13.04 3.14
N ALA A 121 -3.79 -13.80 4.24
CA ALA A 121 -3.18 -13.38 5.51
C ALA A 121 -1.66 -13.24 5.38
N VAL A 122 -1.11 -12.25 6.08
CA VAL A 122 0.32 -11.96 6.17
C VAL A 122 0.88 -12.52 7.48
N ASP A 123 2.05 -13.14 7.43
CA ASP A 123 2.73 -13.72 8.60
C ASP A 123 3.48 -12.67 9.43
N ARG A 124 4.02 -13.10 10.59
CA ARG A 124 4.83 -12.24 11.49
C ARG A 124 6.13 -11.69 10.84
N LYS A 125 6.50 -12.13 9.63
CA LYS A 125 7.67 -11.67 8.85
C LYS A 125 7.26 -10.73 7.71
N LYS A 126 6.00 -10.28 7.69
CA LYS A 126 5.36 -9.50 6.62
C LYS A 126 5.29 -10.25 5.26
N ILE A 127 5.20 -11.59 5.27
CA ILE A 127 5.08 -12.43 4.07
C ILE A 127 3.65 -13.00 3.93
N PRO A 128 2.95 -12.80 2.80
CA PRO A 128 1.64 -13.41 2.56
C PRO A 128 1.69 -14.94 2.49
N ASN A 129 0.73 -15.62 3.11
CA ASN A 129 0.51 -17.06 3.00
C ASN A 129 -0.29 -17.38 1.72
N SER A 130 0.41 -17.61 0.62
CA SER A 130 -0.21 -17.91 -0.68
C SER A 130 -0.83 -19.31 -0.82
N LYS A 131 -0.72 -20.18 0.18
CA LYS A 131 -1.34 -21.53 0.13
C LYS A 131 -2.86 -21.51 0.33
N SER A 132 -3.39 -20.46 0.95
CA SER A 132 -4.80 -20.39 1.36
C SER A 132 -5.23 -18.93 1.51
N THR A 133 -6.29 -18.54 0.81
CA THR A 133 -6.97 -17.27 1.05
C THR A 133 -7.71 -17.29 2.39
N CYS A 134 -7.80 -16.14 3.06
CA CYS A 134 -8.73 -15.92 4.17
C CYS A 134 -10.17 -15.88 3.66
N TRP A 135 -10.37 -15.29 2.49
CA TRP A 135 -11.65 -15.23 1.79
C TRP A 135 -11.43 -14.95 0.30
N THR A 136 -12.43 -15.37 -0.49
CA THR A 136 -12.61 -15.00 -1.90
C THR A 136 -13.94 -14.27 -2.04
N LEU A 137 -13.93 -13.19 -2.81
CA LEU A 137 -15.09 -12.34 -3.06
C LEU A 137 -15.21 -12.08 -4.56
N SER A 138 -16.19 -12.73 -5.20
CA SER A 138 -16.67 -12.30 -6.51
C SER A 138 -17.40 -10.96 -6.33
N VAL A 139 -17.11 -9.97 -7.19
CA VAL A 139 -17.92 -8.74 -7.23
C VAL A 139 -19.25 -8.99 -7.93
N PRO A 140 -20.33 -8.25 -7.59
CA PRO A 140 -21.46 -8.04 -8.48
C PRO A 140 -20.99 -7.56 -9.86
N THR A 141 -21.76 -7.92 -10.88
CA THR A 141 -21.45 -7.68 -12.29
C THR A 141 -22.72 -7.26 -13.02
N VAL A 142 -22.62 -6.34 -13.97
CA VAL A 142 -23.74 -5.89 -14.80
C VAL A 142 -23.56 -6.46 -16.21
N SER A 143 -24.55 -7.21 -16.71
CA SER A 143 -24.53 -7.72 -18.08
C SER A 143 -24.65 -6.57 -19.07
N ARG A 144 -23.64 -6.39 -19.94
CA ARG A 144 -23.62 -5.38 -21.00
C ARG A 144 -23.80 -6.01 -22.37
N ASN A 145 -24.28 -5.22 -23.33
CA ASN A 145 -24.45 -5.64 -24.73
C ASN A 145 -23.19 -5.37 -25.58
N ASP A 146 -22.01 -5.43 -24.95
CA ASP A 146 -20.73 -5.10 -25.55
C ASP A 146 -19.66 -6.15 -25.17
N VAL A 147 -18.41 -5.93 -25.60
CA VAL A 147 -17.30 -6.91 -25.46
C VAL A 147 -16.48 -6.78 -24.17
N ARG A 148 -16.85 -5.90 -23.24
CA ARG A 148 -16.10 -5.71 -21.99
C ARG A 148 -16.24 -6.92 -21.07
N THR A 149 -15.17 -7.22 -20.36
CA THR A 149 -15.19 -8.18 -19.26
C THR A 149 -15.82 -7.57 -18.01
N HIS A 150 -16.15 -8.39 -17.01
CA HIS A 150 -16.62 -7.93 -15.70
C HIS A 150 -15.46 -7.77 -14.70
N ASP A 151 -14.23 -7.52 -15.19
CA ASP A 151 -13.04 -7.57 -14.36
C ASP A 151 -12.93 -6.36 -13.41
N ILE A 152 -12.40 -6.59 -12.21
CA ILE A 152 -12.02 -5.52 -11.29
C ILE A 152 -10.88 -4.74 -11.93
N SER A 153 -11.13 -3.46 -12.22
CA SER A 153 -10.20 -2.50 -12.85
C SER A 153 -9.37 -1.79 -11.79
N ARG A 154 -10.06 -1.36 -10.72
CA ARG A 154 -9.48 -0.78 -9.52
C ARG A 154 -10.14 -1.32 -8.27
N PHE A 155 -9.39 -1.35 -7.17
CA PHE A 155 -10.00 -1.36 -5.84
C PHE A 155 -9.18 -0.54 -4.85
N VAL A 156 -9.87 0.01 -3.85
CA VAL A 156 -9.26 0.67 -2.68
C VAL A 156 -9.74 -0.01 -1.40
N ILE A 157 -8.82 -0.19 -0.46
CA ILE A 157 -9.13 -0.58 0.92
C ILE A 157 -8.59 0.54 1.81
N ARG A 158 -9.46 1.13 2.61
CA ARG A 158 -9.19 2.21 3.57
C ARG A 158 -10.11 2.00 4.77
N ASN A 159 -9.55 2.10 5.98
CA ASN A 159 -10.22 1.74 7.23
C ASN A 159 -10.97 0.39 7.12
N ASN A 160 -12.28 0.36 7.38
CA ASN A 160 -13.12 -0.83 7.30
C ASN A 160 -13.95 -0.90 6.00
N THR A 161 -13.54 -0.17 4.96
CA THR A 161 -14.27 -0.01 3.70
C THR A 161 -13.45 -0.56 2.54
N LEU A 162 -14.11 -1.30 1.64
CA LEU A 162 -13.57 -1.74 0.35
C LEU A 162 -14.47 -1.23 -0.77
N VAL A 163 -13.86 -0.64 -1.80
CA VAL A 163 -14.54 -0.27 -3.06
C VAL A 163 -13.82 -0.95 -4.22
N CYS A 164 -14.58 -1.59 -5.11
CA CYS A 164 -14.10 -2.13 -6.39
C CYS A 164 -14.79 -1.38 -7.55
N GLY A 165 -14.02 -0.84 -8.50
CA GLY A 165 -14.50 -0.33 -9.78
C GLY A 165 -14.23 -1.34 -10.89
N ASN A 166 -15.21 -1.58 -11.76
CA ASN A 166 -15.25 -2.70 -12.69
C ASN A 166 -15.27 -2.25 -14.17
N ARG A 167 -14.89 -3.18 -15.05
CA ARG A 167 -14.87 -2.96 -16.51
C ARG A 167 -16.24 -2.83 -17.15
N ASP A 168 -17.26 -3.43 -16.55
CA ASP A 168 -18.68 -3.30 -16.94
C ASP A 168 -19.31 -1.95 -16.55
N GLY A 169 -18.53 -0.99 -16.02
CA GLY A 169 -19.01 0.33 -15.62
C GLY A 169 -19.66 0.40 -14.24
N SER A 170 -19.66 -0.71 -13.49
CA SER A 170 -20.17 -0.76 -12.12
C SER A 170 -19.11 -0.47 -11.05
N THR A 171 -19.58 -0.10 -9.86
CA THR A 171 -18.78 0.01 -8.63
C THR A 171 -19.47 -0.72 -7.49
N ALA A 172 -18.75 -1.59 -6.80
CA ALA A 172 -19.23 -2.35 -5.65
C ALA A 172 -18.55 -1.89 -4.35
N VAL A 173 -19.34 -1.62 -3.31
CA VAL A 173 -18.90 -1.08 -2.02
C VAL A 173 -19.20 -2.08 -0.91
N TYR A 174 -18.25 -2.28 0.00
CA TYR A 174 -18.29 -3.32 1.01
C TYR A 174 -17.82 -2.85 2.40
N LYS A 175 -18.48 -3.38 3.44
CA LYS A 175 -18.02 -3.32 4.84
C LYS A 175 -17.08 -4.49 5.11
N ILE A 176 -15.90 -4.20 5.64
CA ILE A 176 -14.97 -5.19 6.19
C ILE A 176 -15.19 -5.25 7.71
N PRO A 177 -15.95 -6.22 8.24
CA PRO A 177 -16.14 -6.34 9.69
C PRO A 177 -14.84 -6.73 10.42
N TYR A 178 -13.99 -7.52 9.75
CA TYR A 178 -12.64 -7.87 10.18
C TYR A 178 -11.81 -8.27 8.95
N TYR A 179 -10.54 -7.87 8.87
CA TYR A 179 -9.72 -8.02 7.65
C TYR A 179 -9.59 -9.45 7.12
N LYS A 180 -9.72 -10.45 8.00
CA LYS A 180 -9.63 -11.89 7.65
C LYS A 180 -11.00 -12.56 7.46
N GLN A 181 -12.09 -11.80 7.54
CA GLN A 181 -13.46 -12.24 7.25
C GLN A 181 -13.91 -11.69 5.89
N LYS A 182 -14.75 -12.45 5.16
CA LYS A 182 -15.28 -12.01 3.86
C LYS A 182 -16.05 -10.68 4.00
N PRO A 183 -15.78 -9.66 3.17
CA PRO A 183 -16.52 -8.39 3.21
C PRO A 183 -18.01 -8.58 2.90
N LEU A 184 -18.83 -7.73 3.51
CA LEU A 184 -20.28 -7.68 3.32
C LEU A 184 -20.61 -6.62 2.28
N LEU A 185 -21.38 -6.96 1.24
CA LEU A 185 -21.82 -6.00 0.23
C LEU A 185 -22.74 -4.97 0.88
N LEU A 186 -22.46 -3.68 0.64
CA LEU A 186 -23.30 -2.55 1.02
C LEU A 186 -24.06 -2.06 -0.22
N HIS A 187 -23.33 -1.75 -1.30
CA HIS A 187 -23.89 -1.15 -2.50
C HIS A 187 -23.29 -1.72 -3.78
N HIS A 188 -24.10 -1.69 -4.84
CA HIS A 188 -23.70 -1.98 -6.22
C HIS A 188 -24.25 -0.86 -7.10
N ILE A 189 -23.41 0.12 -7.40
CA ILE A 189 -23.69 1.23 -8.31
C ILE A 189 -23.50 0.67 -9.72
N GLN A 190 -24.59 0.42 -10.44
CA GLN A 190 -24.52 -0.30 -11.71
C GLN A 190 -23.93 0.56 -12.83
N ASP A 191 -24.33 1.82 -12.91
CA ASP A 191 -24.02 2.72 -14.02
C ASP A 191 -23.24 3.93 -13.50
N CYS A 192 -21.92 3.79 -13.32
CA CYS A 192 -21.12 4.84 -12.71
C CYS A 192 -20.80 6.00 -13.69
N HIS A 193 -20.45 5.69 -14.93
CA HIS A 193 -20.05 6.68 -15.94
C HIS A 193 -20.69 6.35 -17.29
N GLU A 194 -21.07 7.38 -18.05
CA GLU A 194 -21.70 7.27 -19.39
C GLU A 194 -22.86 6.25 -19.43
N ASN A 195 -23.76 6.24 -18.44
CA ASN A 195 -24.81 5.22 -18.30
C ASN A 195 -24.27 3.77 -18.36
N GLY A 196 -23.14 3.54 -17.68
CA GLY A 196 -22.47 2.24 -17.62
C GLY A 196 -21.70 1.83 -18.88
N GLN A 197 -21.64 2.67 -19.92
CA GLN A 197 -21.03 2.31 -21.21
C GLN A 197 -19.48 2.30 -21.20
N VAL A 198 -18.84 2.78 -20.12
CA VAL A 198 -17.36 2.84 -19.99
C VAL A 198 -16.83 2.16 -18.71
N GLU A 199 -15.55 1.81 -18.69
CA GLU A 199 -14.85 1.17 -17.56
C GLU A 199 -14.63 2.15 -16.39
N VAL A 200 -14.80 1.69 -15.13
CA VAL A 200 -14.42 2.48 -13.95
C VAL A 200 -12.91 2.31 -13.68
N SER A 201 -12.11 3.06 -14.44
CA SER A 201 -10.64 2.99 -14.43
C SER A 201 -10.03 3.39 -13.07
N ALA A 202 -10.68 4.27 -12.33
CA ALA A 202 -10.21 4.82 -11.06
C ALA A 202 -11.31 4.85 -9.99
N VAL A 203 -10.99 4.33 -8.79
CA VAL A 203 -11.81 4.52 -7.58
C VAL A 203 -10.94 4.98 -6.41
N GLU A 204 -11.48 5.88 -5.59
CA GLU A 204 -10.89 6.37 -4.34
C GLU A 204 -11.97 6.56 -3.26
N LEU A 205 -11.54 6.74 -2.00
CA LEU A 205 -12.45 6.83 -0.86
C LEU A 205 -12.08 7.98 0.08
N ILE A 206 -12.96 8.96 0.24
CA ILE A 206 -12.78 10.10 1.15
C ILE A 206 -13.74 9.93 2.32
N GLU A 207 -13.20 9.48 3.46
CA GLU A 207 -13.95 9.38 4.72
C GLU A 207 -13.76 10.67 5.54
N THR A 208 -14.86 11.32 5.89
CA THR A 208 -14.92 12.48 6.81
C THR A 208 -15.51 12.02 8.16
N SER A 209 -15.80 12.94 9.09
CA SER A 209 -16.52 12.59 10.33
C SER A 209 -17.96 12.13 10.05
N ASP A 210 -18.66 12.84 9.17
CA ASP A 210 -20.12 12.75 9.04
C ASP A 210 -20.54 11.91 7.82
N PHE A 211 -19.67 11.86 6.80
CA PHE A 211 -19.96 11.27 5.48
C PHE A 211 -18.77 10.50 4.90
N CYS A 212 -19.08 9.49 4.10
CA CYS A 212 -18.11 8.75 3.29
C CYS A 212 -18.41 8.99 1.80
N TYR A 213 -17.44 9.51 1.05
CA TYR A 213 -17.55 9.70 -0.39
C TYR A 213 -16.76 8.61 -1.12
N ILE A 214 -17.47 7.84 -1.96
CA ILE A 214 -16.84 7.03 -3.00
C ILE A 214 -16.61 7.95 -4.19
N VAL A 215 -15.38 8.05 -4.67
CA VAL A 215 -15.03 8.84 -5.85
C VAL A 215 -14.76 7.87 -6.99
N THR A 216 -15.50 7.98 -8.09
CA THR A 216 -15.30 7.18 -9.31
C THR A 216 -14.84 8.07 -10.46
N ALA A 217 -13.98 7.54 -11.32
CA ALA A 217 -13.66 8.15 -12.60
C ALA A 217 -13.38 7.09 -13.67
N SER A 218 -13.54 7.47 -14.94
CA SER A 218 -13.24 6.65 -16.11
C SER A 218 -12.20 7.31 -17.00
N ASN A 219 -11.41 6.53 -17.73
CA ASN A 219 -10.50 7.02 -18.76
C ASN A 219 -11.25 7.43 -20.04
N ASN A 220 -12.53 7.02 -20.17
CA ASN A 220 -13.40 7.34 -21.30
C ASN A 220 -14.62 8.19 -20.91
N SER A 221 -14.65 8.77 -19.70
CA SER A 221 -15.61 9.81 -19.28
C SER A 221 -14.84 11.06 -18.86
N GLN A 222 -15.47 12.22 -19.04
CA GLN A 222 -14.87 13.52 -18.70
C GLN A 222 -15.21 13.96 -17.26
N ASN A 223 -16.01 13.18 -16.52
CA ASN A 223 -16.48 13.54 -15.19
C ASN A 223 -15.84 12.66 -14.10
N ILE A 224 -15.47 13.27 -12.98
CA ILE A 224 -15.20 12.61 -11.70
C ILE A 224 -16.48 12.69 -10.87
N ILE A 225 -16.99 11.56 -10.39
CA ILE A 225 -18.32 11.48 -9.77
C ILE A 225 -18.19 11.08 -8.30
N PHE A 226 -18.87 11.82 -7.44
CA PHE A 226 -18.87 11.67 -5.99
C PHE A 226 -20.20 11.07 -5.51
N TRP A 227 -20.14 9.84 -5.02
CA TRP A 227 -21.26 9.10 -4.44
C TRP A 227 -21.17 9.21 -2.92
N GLN A 228 -22.14 9.88 -2.29
CA GLN A 228 -22.15 10.09 -0.84
C GLN A 228 -22.86 8.93 -0.14
N SER A 229 -22.25 8.44 0.96
CA SER A 229 -22.85 7.51 1.91
C SER A 229 -22.85 8.09 3.32
N ASN A 230 -23.85 7.70 4.11
CA ASN A 230 -23.97 8.09 5.51
C ASN A 230 -23.00 7.31 6.42
N GLU A 231 -22.76 7.77 7.65
CA GLU A 231 -21.83 7.16 8.64
C GLU A 231 -21.93 5.63 8.74
N ASN A 232 -23.15 5.08 8.63
CA ASN A 232 -23.40 3.66 8.79
C ASN A 232 -23.02 2.83 7.54
N GLY A 233 -22.90 3.47 6.38
CA GLY A 233 -22.59 2.85 5.09
C GLY A 233 -23.73 2.03 4.49
N TYR A 234 -24.99 2.24 4.91
CA TYR A 234 -26.13 1.42 4.48
C TYR A 234 -26.98 2.06 3.37
N ASN A 235 -26.83 3.37 3.14
CA ASN A 235 -27.42 4.07 2.01
C ASN A 235 -26.31 4.87 1.31
N ILE A 236 -26.16 4.66 0.01
CA ILE A 236 -25.58 5.63 -0.92
C ILE A 236 -26.75 6.39 -1.53
N THR A 237 -26.68 7.71 -1.54
CA THR A 237 -27.57 8.55 -2.37
C THR A 237 -27.05 8.59 -3.80
N ASP A 238 -27.90 9.01 -4.74
CA ASP A 238 -27.47 9.28 -6.12
C ASP A 238 -26.27 10.26 -6.18
N SER A 239 -25.60 10.32 -7.32
CA SER A 239 -24.42 11.16 -7.57
C SER A 239 -24.64 12.60 -7.08
N ILE A 240 -23.90 13.00 -6.04
CA ILE A 240 -24.08 14.30 -5.37
C ILE A 240 -23.26 15.41 -6.03
N MET A 241 -22.15 15.05 -6.68
CA MET A 241 -21.31 16.01 -7.40
C MET A 241 -20.58 15.34 -8.56
N ASP A 242 -20.78 15.90 -9.75
CA ASP A 242 -20.03 15.60 -10.96
C ASP A 242 -19.05 16.75 -11.22
N ILE A 243 -17.75 16.47 -11.21
CA ILE A 243 -16.70 17.44 -11.51
C ILE A 243 -16.18 17.20 -12.93
N PRO A 244 -16.48 18.08 -13.91
CA PRO A 244 -16.02 17.93 -15.28
C PRO A 244 -14.55 18.32 -15.43
N ILE A 245 -13.80 17.56 -16.22
CA ILE A 245 -12.38 17.77 -16.49
C ILE A 245 -12.23 18.64 -17.75
N HIS A 246 -11.64 19.81 -17.59
CA HIS A 246 -11.37 20.72 -18.69
C HIS A 246 -10.45 20.08 -19.75
N ASN A 247 -10.73 20.38 -21.02
CA ASN A 247 -10.14 19.79 -22.24
C ASN A 247 -10.57 18.34 -22.57
N GLY A 248 -11.40 17.70 -21.75
CA GLY A 248 -12.02 16.41 -22.08
C GLY A 248 -11.09 15.19 -22.07
N GLU A 249 -9.90 15.33 -21.46
CA GLU A 249 -9.05 14.20 -21.09
C GLU A 249 -9.73 13.41 -19.95
N GLY A 250 -9.85 12.08 -20.07
CA GLY A 250 -10.42 11.25 -19.00
C GLY A 250 -9.45 11.02 -17.83
N VAL A 251 -9.77 10.12 -16.91
CA VAL A 251 -8.92 9.77 -15.74
C VAL A 251 -8.33 8.37 -15.86
N ARG A 252 -7.01 8.23 -15.69
CA ARG A 252 -6.33 6.93 -15.57
C ARG A 252 -6.08 6.51 -14.13
N CYS A 253 -5.90 7.46 -13.21
CA CYS A 253 -5.71 7.16 -11.80
C CYS A 253 -6.11 8.32 -10.89
N MET A 254 -6.42 7.98 -9.64
CA MET A 254 -6.65 8.91 -8.55
C MET A 254 -5.84 8.48 -7.33
N ALA A 255 -5.49 9.42 -6.46
CA ALA A 255 -4.86 9.17 -5.18
C ALA A 255 -5.30 10.21 -4.13
N VAL A 256 -5.99 9.78 -3.08
CA VAL A 256 -6.34 10.63 -1.93
C VAL A 256 -5.21 10.57 -0.90
N ASN A 257 -4.80 11.73 -0.41
CA ASN A 257 -3.72 11.84 0.57
C ASN A 257 -4.08 11.24 1.95
N ASN A 258 -3.12 11.25 2.90
CA ASN A 258 -3.33 10.64 4.22
C ASN A 258 -4.29 11.42 5.14
N VAL A 259 -4.62 12.67 4.83
CA VAL A 259 -5.46 13.57 5.64
C VAL A 259 -6.89 13.67 5.08
N MET A 260 -7.13 13.08 3.90
CA MET A 260 -8.39 13.09 3.16
C MET A 260 -8.85 14.47 2.64
N ASP A 261 -8.00 15.51 2.74
CA ASP A 261 -8.29 16.87 2.28
C ASP A 261 -7.92 17.11 0.79
N LYS A 262 -7.17 16.20 0.16
CA LYS A 262 -6.68 16.37 -1.23
C LYS A 262 -6.74 15.09 -2.05
N LEU A 263 -7.28 15.23 -3.26
CA LEU A 263 -7.38 14.21 -4.31
C LEU A 263 -6.45 14.61 -5.47
N ALA A 264 -5.38 13.83 -5.71
CA ALA A 264 -4.55 13.97 -6.90
C ALA A 264 -5.10 13.12 -8.06
N ILE A 265 -5.06 13.65 -9.28
CA ILE A 265 -5.72 13.06 -10.47
C ILE A 265 -4.71 12.94 -11.61
N GLY A 266 -4.54 11.73 -12.15
CA GLY A 266 -3.76 11.47 -13.36
C GLY A 266 -4.67 11.27 -14.56
N LEU A 267 -4.52 12.13 -15.57
CA LEU A 267 -5.40 12.17 -16.74
C LEU A 267 -5.03 11.12 -17.81
N ASP A 268 -5.92 10.91 -18.77
CA ASP A 268 -5.64 10.17 -20.02
C ASP A 268 -4.88 11.06 -21.02
N GLY A 269 -3.68 11.46 -20.61
CA GLY A 269 -2.81 12.38 -21.33
C GLY A 269 -1.45 12.54 -20.63
N ASN A 270 -0.50 13.22 -21.26
CA ASN A 270 0.83 13.48 -20.70
C ASN A 270 0.84 14.61 -19.63
N LYS A 271 -0.23 14.72 -18.84
CA LYS A 271 -0.46 15.80 -17.87
C LYS A 271 -0.95 15.24 -16.54
N VAL A 272 -0.39 15.75 -15.45
CA VAL A 272 -0.91 15.58 -14.09
C VAL A 272 -1.20 16.99 -13.58
N ASN A 273 -2.45 17.25 -13.25
CA ASN A 273 -2.85 18.48 -12.57
C ASN A 273 -2.77 18.22 -11.06
N ILE A 274 -2.16 19.15 -10.31
CA ILE A 274 -1.87 19.06 -8.86
C ILE A 274 -2.46 20.29 -8.17
#